data_AF-A0A8T6VT93-F1
#
_entry.id   AF-A0A8T6VT93-F1
#
_cell.length_a   1.000
_cell.length_b   1.000
_cell.length_c   1.000
_cell.angle_alpha   90.00
_cell.angle_beta   90.00
_cell.angle_gamma   90.00
#
_symmetry.space_group_name_H-M   'P 1'
#
loop_
_entity.id
_entity.type
_entity.pdbx_description
1 polymer ?
#
loop_
_entity_poly.entity_id
_entity_poly.type
_entity_poly.pdbx_seq_one_letter_code
_entity_poly.pdbx_strand_id
1 'polypeptide(L)'
;MSEEELERIRRRKLAQWRNRLMAEKSRKEQIDSKQELLNRVFVGRAWEVFHAAQRQYPQVAKWLGDVIAQLVSAGKIQRVTGGELNYLLRRMGV
;
A
#
# COMPACT_ATOMS: atom_id res chain seq x y z
N MET A 1 41.04 12.84 16.83
CA MET A 1 39.98 12.91 15.81
C MET A 1 40.27 14.13 14.96
N SER A 2 40.42 13.98 13.64
CA SER A 2 40.69 15.12 12.75
C SER A 2 39.40 15.77 12.25
N GLU A 3 39.45 17.03 11.84
CA GLU A 3 38.31 17.74 11.23
C GLU A 3 37.74 17.01 10.00
N GLU A 4 38.61 16.37 9.20
CA GLU A 4 38.19 15.55 8.06
C GLU A 4 37.36 14.32 8.46
N GLU A 5 37.71 13.65 9.56
CA GLU A 5 36.93 12.51 10.07
C GLU A 5 35.54 12.99 10.50
N LEU A 6 35.46 14.15 11.14
CA LEU A 6 34.21 14.77 11.56
C LEU A 6 33.32 15.12 10.36
N GLU A 7 33.90 15.69 9.30
CA GLU A 7 33.17 16.00 8.07
C GLU A 7 32.64 14.74 7.38
N ARG A 8 33.45 13.68 7.27
CA ARG A 8 33.04 12.41 6.65
C ARG A 8 31.86 11.79 7.38
N ILE A 9 31.88 11.82 8.71
CA ILE A 9 30.77 11.33 9.55
C ILE A 9 29.50 12.18 9.34
N ARG A 10 29.64 13.50 9.30
CA ARG A 10 28.53 14.43 9.08
C ARG A 10 27.84 14.18 7.74
N ARG A 11 28.62 14.05 6.65
CA ARG A 11 28.11 13.76 5.30
C ARG A 11 27.39 12.41 5.23
N ARG A 12 27.94 11.36 5.84
CA ARG A 12 27.31 10.03 5.90
C ARG A 12 25.97 10.05 6.63
N LYS A 13 25.90 10.71 7.80
CA LYS A 13 24.63 10.85 8.53
C LYS A 13 23.61 11.60 7.70
N LEU A 14 23.97 12.73 7.10
CA LEU A 14 23.06 13.51 6.25
C LEU A 14 22.46 12.67 5.12
N ALA A 15 23.29 11.87 4.44
CA ALA A 15 22.83 10.99 3.36
C ALA A 15 21.84 9.92 3.86
N GLN A 16 22.09 9.30 5.02
CA GLN A 16 21.17 8.32 5.61
C GLN A 16 19.82 8.94 5.95
N TRP A 17 19.81 10.13 6.56
CA TRP A 17 18.57 10.85 6.87
C TRP A 17 17.80 11.20 5.60
N ARG A 18 18.48 11.70 4.57
CA ARG A 18 17.87 12.00 3.28
C ARG A 18 17.24 10.76 2.65
N ASN A 19 17.95 9.63 2.67
CA ASN A 19 17.45 8.38 2.11
C ASN A 19 16.22 7.86 2.85
N ARG A 20 16.18 7.96 4.19
CA ARG A 20 14.99 7.59 4.99
C ARG A 20 13.79 8.45 4.63
N LEU A 21 13.96 9.78 4.60
CA LEU A 21 12.88 10.71 4.26
C LEU A 21 12.34 10.47 2.85
N MET A 22 13.21 10.20 1.87
CA MET A 22 12.78 9.87 0.51
C MET A 22 12.02 8.54 0.46
N ALA A 23 12.48 7.52 1.17
CA ALA A 23 11.79 6.23 1.23
C ALA A 23 10.40 6.34 1.90
N GLU A 24 10.26 7.15 2.94
CA GLU A 24 8.97 7.42 3.59
C GLU A 24 8.01 8.18 2.68
N LYS A 25 8.51 9.21 1.97
CA LYS A 25 7.72 9.95 0.97
C LYS A 25 7.21 9.03 -0.15
N SER A 26 8.10 8.25 -0.76
CA SER A 26 7.72 7.33 -1.84
C SER A 26 6.74 6.25 -1.36
N ARG A 27 6.86 5.76 -0.13
CA ARG A 27 5.87 4.82 0.43
C ARG A 27 4.52 5.49 0.62
N LYS A 28 4.50 6.72 1.13
CA LYS A 28 3.26 7.46 1.34
C LYS A 28 2.55 7.74 0.01
N GLU A 29 3.28 8.23 -1.00
CA GLU A 29 2.76 8.44 -2.35
C GLU A 29 2.19 7.16 -2.98
N GLN A 30 2.85 6.01 -2.79
CA GLN A 30 2.34 4.72 -3.27
C GLN A 30 1.07 4.28 -2.54
N ILE A 31 0.98 4.50 -1.22
CA ILE A 31 -0.21 4.18 -0.43
C ILE A 31 -1.38 5.06 -0.87
N ASP A 32 -1.15 6.36 -1.01
CA ASP A 32 -2.16 7.33 -1.45
C ASP A 32 -2.66 6.95 -2.87
N SER A 33 -1.75 6.61 -3.79
CA SER A 33 -2.10 6.14 -5.14
C SER A 33 -2.93 4.85 -5.12
N LYS A 34 -2.58 3.87 -4.28
CA LYS A 34 -3.35 2.63 -4.14
C LYS A 34 -4.76 2.92 -3.61
N GLN A 35 -4.88 3.76 -2.59
CA GLN A 35 -6.16 4.07 -1.97
C GLN A 35 -7.07 4.83 -2.95
N GLU A 36 -6.52 5.74 -3.76
CA GLU A 36 -7.25 6.39 -4.85
C GLU A 36 -7.77 5.39 -5.88
N LEU A 37 -6.95 4.42 -6.30
CA LEU A 37 -7.39 3.39 -7.25
C LEU A 37 -8.53 2.53 -6.68
N LEU A 38 -8.41 2.11 -5.41
CA LEU A 38 -9.46 1.32 -4.75
C LEU A 38 -10.74 2.15 -4.57
N ASN A 39 -10.64 3.45 -4.22
CA ASN A 39 -11.78 4.36 -4.11
C ASN A 39 -12.58 4.48 -5.41
N ARG A 40 -11.92 4.40 -6.57
CA ARG A 40 -12.58 4.50 -7.87
C ARG A 40 -13.42 3.27 -8.21
N VAL A 41 -13.08 2.09 -7.68
CA VAL A 41 -13.73 0.82 -8.08
C VAL A 41 -14.52 0.15 -6.96
N PHE A 42 -14.25 0.44 -5.70
CA PHE A 42 -15.01 -0.11 -4.59
C PHE A 42 -16.40 0.51 -4.54
N VAL A 43 -17.41 -0.34 -4.65
CA VAL A 43 -18.82 0.08 -4.67
C VAL A 43 -19.61 -0.60 -3.55
N GLY A 44 -20.58 0.14 -3.00
CA GLY A 44 -21.40 -0.32 -1.87
C GLY A 44 -20.55 -0.71 -0.66
N ARG A 45 -20.77 -1.90 -0.11
CA ARG A 45 -20.09 -2.40 1.11
C ARG A 45 -18.67 -2.95 0.87
N ALA A 46 -18.05 -2.68 -0.28
CA ALA A 46 -16.70 -3.18 -0.58
C ALA A 46 -15.66 -2.72 0.44
N TRP A 47 -15.71 -1.46 0.87
CA TRP A 47 -14.83 -0.93 1.90
C TRP A 47 -15.01 -1.61 3.26
N GLU A 48 -16.25 -1.90 3.68
CA GLU A 48 -16.53 -2.59 4.93
C GLU A 48 -15.88 -3.98 4.94
N VAL A 49 -16.06 -4.74 3.86
CA VAL A 49 -15.49 -6.09 3.72
C VAL A 49 -13.96 -6.00 3.67
N PHE A 50 -13.41 -5.06 2.92
CA PHE A 50 -11.95 -4.88 2.84
C PHE A 50 -11.34 -4.50 4.18
N HIS A 51 -11.95 -3.58 4.94
CA HIS A 51 -11.49 -3.21 6.27
C HIS A 51 -11.65 -4.34 7.29
N ALA A 52 -12.71 -5.15 7.20
CA ALA A 52 -12.84 -6.35 8.00
C ALA A 52 -11.69 -7.32 7.71
N ALA A 53 -11.39 -7.55 6.43
CA ALA A 53 -10.25 -8.37 6.01
C ALA A 53 -8.91 -7.78 6.46
N GLN A 54 -8.71 -6.47 6.44
CA GLN A 54 -7.48 -5.85 6.94
C GLN A 54 -7.26 -6.10 8.43
N ARG A 55 -8.34 -6.12 9.24
CA ARG A 55 -8.26 -6.39 10.68
C ARG A 55 -8.02 -7.88 10.98
N GLN A 56 -8.70 -8.77 10.26
CA GLN A 56 -8.65 -10.21 10.52
C GLN A 56 -7.47 -10.89 9.84
N TYR A 57 -7.17 -10.50 8.60
CA TYR A 57 -6.20 -11.15 7.70
C TYR A 57 -5.33 -10.11 6.99
N PRO A 58 -4.48 -9.36 7.73
CA PRO A 58 -3.76 -8.20 7.19
C PRO A 58 -2.87 -8.53 5.99
N GLN A 59 -2.22 -9.70 5.97
CA GLN A 59 -1.38 -10.12 4.84
C GLN A 59 -2.22 -10.40 3.59
N VAL A 60 -3.34 -11.11 3.75
CA VAL A 60 -4.27 -11.42 2.64
C VAL A 60 -4.91 -10.15 2.11
N ALA A 61 -5.38 -9.26 2.99
CA ALA A 61 -5.97 -7.99 2.58
C ALA A 61 -4.97 -7.07 1.87
N LYS A 62 -3.71 -7.06 2.31
CA LYS A 62 -2.65 -6.31 1.62
C LYS A 62 -2.48 -6.81 0.19
N TRP A 63 -2.26 -8.11 0.04
CA TRP A 63 -2.08 -8.78 -1.25
C TRP A 63 -3.30 -8.57 -2.16
N LEU A 64 -4.51 -8.80 -1.64
CA LEU A 64 -5.75 -8.61 -2.39
C LEU A 64 -5.88 -7.16 -2.88
N GLY A 65 -5.60 -6.19 -2.02
CA GLY A 65 -5.60 -4.78 -2.42
C GLY A 65 -4.56 -4.46 -3.49
N ASP A 66 -3.38 -5.08 -3.44
CA ASP A 66 -2.32 -4.87 -4.46
C ASP A 66 -2.76 -5.43 -5.82
N VAL A 67 -3.34 -6.63 -5.83
CA VAL A 67 -3.87 -7.27 -7.05
C VAL A 67 -5.01 -6.45 -7.64
N ILE A 68 -5.96 -5.99 -6.82
CA ILE A 68 -7.06 -5.14 -7.30
C ILE A 68 -6.50 -3.85 -7.89
N ALA A 69 -5.59 -3.15 -7.20
CA ALA A 69 -5.00 -1.92 -7.72
C ALA A 69 -4.27 -2.13 -9.06
N GLN A 70 -3.55 -3.25 -9.22
CA GLN A 70 -2.93 -3.62 -10.50
C GLN A 70 -3.96 -3.84 -11.62
N LEU A 71 -5.07 -4.54 -11.32
CA LEU A 71 -6.13 -4.78 -12.28
C LEU A 71 -6.88 -3.50 -12.68
N VAL A 72 -7.06 -2.58 -11.75
CA VAL A 72 -7.64 -1.24 -12.02
C VAL A 72 -6.71 -0.44 -12.93
N SER A 73 -5.42 -0.37 -12.60
CA SER A 73 -4.42 0.33 -13.42
C SER A 73 -4.31 -0.26 -14.83
N ALA A 74 -4.52 -1.57 -14.98
CA ALA A 74 -4.56 -2.25 -16.26
C ALA A 74 -5.90 -2.10 -17.01
N GLY A 75 -6.89 -1.40 -16.45
CA GLY A 75 -8.22 -1.22 -17.03
C GLY A 75 -9.06 -2.49 -17.11
N LYS A 76 -8.67 -3.56 -16.39
CA LYS A 76 -9.33 -4.88 -16.46
C LYS A 76 -10.56 -4.98 -15.58
N ILE A 77 -10.65 -4.15 -14.55
CA ILE A 77 -11.81 -4.09 -13.64
C ILE A 77 -12.21 -2.64 -13.42
N GLN A 78 -13.52 -2.39 -13.39
CA GLN A 78 -14.09 -1.06 -13.19
C GLN A 78 -14.91 -0.96 -11.91
N ARG A 79 -15.40 -2.09 -11.38
CA ARG A 79 -16.16 -2.16 -10.14
C ARG A 79 -15.81 -3.41 -9.35
N VAL A 80 -15.85 -3.29 -8.03
CA VAL A 80 -15.74 -4.40 -7.08
C VAL A 80 -16.73 -4.15 -5.95
N THR A 81 -17.72 -5.04 -5.81
CA THR A 81 -18.73 -4.98 -4.75
C THR A 81 -18.24 -5.73 -3.50
N GLY A 82 -18.86 -5.44 -2.35
CA GLY A 82 -18.59 -6.20 -1.12
C GLY A 82 -18.91 -7.68 -1.23
N GLY A 83 -19.93 -8.06 -2.02
CA GLY A 83 -20.27 -9.46 -2.27
C GLY A 83 -19.16 -10.19 -3.04
N GLU A 84 -18.67 -9.60 -4.12
CA GLU A 84 -17.54 -10.14 -4.90
C GLU A 84 -16.27 -10.23 -4.05
N LEU A 85 -15.97 -9.20 -3.25
CA LEU A 85 -14.80 -9.19 -2.37
C LEU A 85 -14.88 -10.31 -1.32
N ASN A 86 -16.03 -10.48 -0.69
CA ASN A 86 -16.27 -11.52 0.30
C ASN A 86 -16.21 -12.93 -0.32
N TYR A 87 -16.71 -13.09 -1.54
CA TYR A 87 -16.59 -14.35 -2.28
C TYR A 87 -15.12 -14.71 -2.55
N LEU A 88 -14.30 -13.74 -2.97
CA LEU A 88 -12.87 -13.94 -3.19
C LEU A 88 -12.14 -14.33 -1.89
N LEU A 89 -12.43 -13.65 -0.79
CA LEU A 89 -11.86 -13.96 0.53
C LEU A 89 -12.18 -15.40 0.94
N ARG A 90 -13.44 -15.82 0.83
CA ARG A 90 -13.86 -17.20 1.15
C ARG A 90 -13.16 -18.24 0.29
N ARG A 91 -12.93 -17.94 -0.99
CA ARG A 91 -12.19 -18.83 -1.90
C ARG A 91 -10.72 -18.99 -1.50
N MET A 92 -10.16 -18.02 -0.79
CA MET A 92 -8.82 -18.07 -0.21
C MET A 92 -8.79 -18.74 1.17
N GLY A 93 -9.93 -19.21 1.69
CA GLY A 93 -10.03 -19.90 2.98
C GLY A 93 -10.06 -18.96 4.18
N VAL A 94 -10.42 -17.69 3.98
CA VAL A 94 -10.58 -16.67 5.03
C VAL A 94 -12.00 -16.12 5.10
#